data_AF-A0AAW8HEW2-F1
#
_entry.id   AF-A0AAW8HEW2-F1
#
_cell.length_a   1.000
_cell.length_b   1.000
_cell.length_c   1.000
_cell.angle_alpha   90.00
_cell.angle_beta   90.00
_cell.angle_gamma   90.00
#
_symmetry.space_group_name_H-M   'P 1'
#
loop_
_entity.id
_entity.type
_entity.pdbx_description
1 polymer ?
#
loop_
_entity_poly.entity_id
_entity_poly.type
_entity_poly.pdbx_seq_one_letter_code
_entity_poly.pdbx_strand_id
1 'polypeptide(L)' 'MKLSQIVALSRDNKSRSWCPVMTNAQLTQFFGAKPSRDLVLQRMNARRSRNMATAG' A
#
# COMPACT_ATOMS: atom_id res chain seq x y z
N MET A 1 -5.88 -20.08 3.16
CA MET A 1 -6.35 -19.54 1.87
C MET A 1 -5.15 -19.46 0.94
N LYS A 2 -5.18 -20.09 -0.25
CA LYS A 2 -3.98 -20.19 -1.10
C LYS A 2 -3.81 -18.91 -1.94
N LEU A 3 -2.57 -18.43 -2.12
CA LEU A 3 -2.24 -17.23 -2.91
C LEU A 3 -2.84 -17.25 -4.33
N SER A 4 -2.92 -18.43 -4.94
CA SER A 4 -3.53 -18.60 -6.26
C SER A 4 -5.02 -18.21 -6.32
N GLN A 5 -5.75 -18.37 -5.22
CA GLN A 5 -7.18 -18.00 -5.12
C GLN A 5 -7.36 -16.49 -5.00
N ILE A 6 -6.38 -15.80 -4.42
CA ILE A 6 -6.39 -14.34 -4.25
C ILE A 6 -6.11 -13.64 -5.59
N VAL A 7 -5.22 -14.21 -6.42
CA VAL A 7 -4.87 -13.70 -7.75
C VAL A 7 -5.99 -13.90 -8.78
N ALA A 8 -6.81 -14.94 -8.62
CA ALA A 8 -7.94 -15.19 -9.51
C ALA A 8 -9.03 -14.11 -9.34
N LEU A 9 -9.30 -13.67 -8.11
CA LEU A 9 -10.32 -12.65 -7.80
C LEU A 9 -9.93 -11.22 -8.25
N SER A 10 -8.64 -10.96 -8.51
CA SER A 10 -8.17 -9.67 -8.97
C SER A 10 -8.27 -9.47 -10.49
N ARG A 11 -8.50 -10.54 -11.27
CA ARG A 11 -8.45 -10.49 -12.75
C ARG A 11 -9.72 -9.94 -13.40
N ASP A 12 -10.89 -10.11 -12.77
CA ASP A 12 -12.17 -9.64 -13.33
C ASP A 12 -12.56 -8.21 -12.91
N ASN A 13 -11.79 -7.58 -12.03
CA ASN A 13 -12.05 -6.21 -11.58
C ASN A 13 -11.38 -5.21 -12.53
N LYS A 14 -12.11 -4.80 -13.57
CA LYS A 14 -11.72 -3.81 -14.60
C LYS A 14 -11.24 -2.44 -14.07
N SER A 15 -11.34 -2.16 -12.76
CA SER A 15 -10.76 -0.98 -12.11
C SER A 15 -9.49 -1.36 -11.36
N ARG A 16 -8.34 -1.03 -11.96
CA ARG A 16 -6.98 -1.27 -11.47
C ARG A 16 -6.73 -0.70 -10.07
N SER A 17 -7.00 -1.51 -9.05
CA SER A 17 -6.03 -1.65 -7.97
C SER A 17 -5.48 -3.07 -8.07
N TRP A 18 -4.20 -3.19 -8.43
CA TRP A 18 -3.46 -4.46 -8.44
C TRP A 18 -3.49 -5.18 -7.07
N CYS A 19 -3.88 -4.45 -6.02
CA CYS A 19 -4.14 -5.01 -4.72
C CYS A 19 -5.53 -5.66 -4.75
N PRO A 20 -5.64 -6.98 -4.55
CA PRO A 20 -6.95 -7.60 -4.30
C PRO A 20 -7.64 -6.82 -3.18
N VAL A 21 -8.96 -6.70 -3.23
CA VAL A 21 -9.74 -5.99 -2.20
C VAL A 21 -9.54 -6.73 -0.87
N MET A 22 -8.50 -6.38 -0.15
CA MET A 22 -8.13 -6.95 1.13
C MET A 22 -8.77 -6.09 2.21
N THR A 23 -9.40 -6.75 3.18
CA THR A 23 -9.91 -6.05 4.35
C THR A 23 -8.74 -5.45 5.15
N ASN A 24 -9.01 -4.42 5.96
CA ASN A 24 -7.98 -3.85 6.85
C ASN A 24 -7.33 -4.92 7.76
N ALA A 25 -8.09 -5.93 8.17
CA ALA A 25 -7.59 -7.06 8.96
C ALA A 25 -6.58 -7.92 8.17
N GLN A 26 -6.90 -8.25 6.91
CA GLN A 26 -5.99 -8.98 6.03
C GLN A 26 -4.73 -8.17 5.75
N LEU A 27 -4.86 -6.87 5.44
CA LEU A 27 -3.70 -5.99 5.26
C LEU A 27 -2.80 -5.93 6.50
N THR A 28 -3.41 -5.89 7.69
CA THR A 28 -2.68 -5.88 8.96
C THR A 28 -1.94 -7.19 9.22
N GLN A 29 -2.54 -8.33 8.85
CA GLN A 29 -1.89 -9.64 8.99
C GLN A 29 -0.67 -9.79 8.06
N PHE A 30 -0.74 -9.25 6.83
CA PHE A 30 0.34 -9.38 5.85
C PHE A 30 1.44 -8.32 6.01
N PHE A 31 1.08 -7.07 6.28
CA PHE A 31 2.03 -5.94 6.32
C PHE A 31 2.31 -5.42 7.73
N GLY A 32 1.67 -5.99 8.75
CA GLY A 32 1.73 -5.48 10.12
C GLY A 32 0.78 -4.30 10.35
N ALA A 33 0.87 -3.73 11.55
CA ALA A 33 -0.01 -2.64 11.97
C ALA A 33 0.09 -1.42 11.05
N LYS A 34 -1.06 -0.85 10.71
CA LYS A 34 -1.14 0.39 9.94
C LYS A 34 -0.38 1.51 10.69
N PRO A 35 0.56 2.21 10.05
CA PRO A 35 1.28 3.31 10.68
C PRO A 35 0.33 4.46 11.04
N SER A 36 0.68 5.22 12.07
CA SER A 36 -0.06 6.42 12.44
C SER A 36 -0.05 7.46 11.31
N ARG A 37 -1.09 8.29 11.28
CA ARG A 37 -1.22 9.37 10.28
C ARG A 37 0.00 10.30 10.31
N ASP A 38 0.48 10.65 11.50
CA ASP A 38 1.62 11.57 11.65
C ASP A 38 2.90 11.00 11.07
N LEU A 39 3.16 9.70 11.28
CA LEU A 39 4.31 9.01 10.71
C LEU A 39 4.25 8.98 9.17
N VAL A 40 3.05 8.81 8.60
CA VAL A 40 2.84 8.85 7.14
C VAL A 40 3.14 10.25 6.59
N LEU A 41 2.65 11.29 7.25
CA LEU A 41 2.90 12.69 6.85
C LEU A 41 4.38 13.06 6.95
N GLN A 42 5.05 12.65 8.03
CA GLN A 42 6.49 12.86 8.21
C GLN A 42 7.29 12.19 7.08
N ARG A 43 7.00 10.93 6.75
CA ARG A 43 7.65 10.19 5.65
C ARG A 43 7.38 10.81 4.27
N MET A 44 6.22 11.42 4.08
CA MET A 44 5.89 12.13 2.84
C MET A 44 6.70 13.41 2.69
N ASN A 45 6.76 14.23 3.74
CA ASN A 45 7.54 15.46 3.76
C ASN A 45 9.05 15.19 3.58
N ALA A 46 9.58 14.17 4.25
CA ALA A 46 10.99 13.76 4.10
C ALA A 46 11.35 13.20 2.71
N ARG A 47 10.37 12.68 1.95
CA ARG A 47 10.59 12.32 0.54
C ARG A 47 10.60 13.55 -0.35
N ARG A 48 9.69 14.49 -0.10
CA ARG A 48 9.60 15.74 -0.86
C ARG A 48 10.86 16.59 -0.72
N SER A 49 11.41 16.70 0.49
CA SER A 49 12.66 17.43 0.74
C SER A 49 13.86 16.79 0.02
N ARG A 50 13.98 15.46 0.08
CA ARG A 50 15.05 14.73 -0.64
C ARG A 50 14.96 14.91 -2.15
N ASN A 51 13.77 14.82 -2.73
CA ASN A 51 13.60 15.00 -4.18
C ASN A 51 13.92 16.43 -4.64
N MET A 52 13.69 17.44 -3.79
CA MET A 52 14.07 18.82 -4.10
C MET A 52 15.59 19.01 -4.01
N ALA A 53 16.27 18.32 -3.09
CA ALA A 53 17.72 18.40 -2.92
C ALA A 53 18.51 17.70 -4.04
N THR A 54 17.96 16.69 -4.70
CA THR A 54 18.59 16.02 -5.86
C THR A 54 18.24 16.65 -7.21
N ALA A 55 17.35 17.64 -7.24
CA ALA A 55 16.90 18.29 -8.47
C ALA A 55 17.57 19.67 -8.72
N GLY A 56 18.49 20.09 -7.85
CA GLY A 56 19.32 21.30 -7.99
C GLY A 56 20.79 20.94 -8.07
#